data_AF-A0A1V5X2A9-F1
#
_entry.id   AF-A0A1V5X2A9-F1
#
_cell.length_a   1.000
_cell.length_b   1.000
_cell.length_c   1.000
_cell.angle_alpha   90.00
_cell.angle_beta   90.00
_cell.angle_gamma   90.00
#
_symmetry.space_group_name_H-M   'P 1'
#
loop_
_entity.id
_entity.type
_entity.pdbx_description
1 polymer ?
#
loop_
_entity_poly.entity_id
_entity_poly.type
_entity_poly.pdbx_seq_one_letter_code
_entity_poly.pdbx_strand_id
1 'polypeptide(L)'
;MKKIVISFLILTCLGIGLANAAIIDNPLPWETLKELGDALLDGLMYVAGGIFVLLIILAGIKLMSSFGNPEELKKAKNTIWYCSLGLIVLIASKAIYNFVFDVINSK
;
A
#
# COMPACT_ATOMS: atom_id res chain seq x y z
N MET A 1 -12.89 -5.67 16.33
CA MET A 1 -12.32 -5.40 14.99
C MET A 1 -11.00 -4.62 15.04
N LYS A 2 -10.87 -3.52 15.80
CA LYS A 2 -9.60 -2.76 15.93
C LYS A 2 -8.40 -3.56 16.48
N LYS A 3 -8.62 -4.51 17.40
CA LYS A 3 -7.55 -5.29 18.05
C LYS A 3 -6.87 -6.31 17.11
N ILE A 4 -7.60 -6.81 16.11
CA ILE A 4 -7.06 -7.77 15.13
C ILE A 4 -6.12 -7.09 14.12
N VAL A 5 -6.47 -5.88 13.68
CA VAL A 5 -5.63 -5.11 12.75
C VAL A 5 -4.35 -4.59 13.42
N ILE A 6 -4.45 -4.14 14.67
CA ILE A 6 -3.29 -3.68 15.46
C ILE A 6 -2.36 -4.86 15.82
N SER A 7 -2.92 -6.04 16.11
CA SER A 7 -2.12 -7.25 16.34
C SER A 7 -1.43 -7.75 15.06
N PHE A 8 -2.05 -7.59 13.89
CA PHE A 8 -1.46 -7.96 12.60
C PHE A 8 -0.32 -7.00 12.21
N LEU A 9 -0.46 -5.71 12.50
CA LEU A 9 0.56 -4.68 12.29
C LEU A 9 1.78 -4.85 13.23
N ILE A 10 1.55 -5.26 14.49
CA ILE A 10 2.63 -5.53 15.46
C ILE A 10 3.38 -6.81 15.10
N LEU A 11 2.70 -7.83 14.56
CA LEU A 11 3.33 -9.08 14.12
C LEU A 11 4.20 -8.88 12.86
N THR A 12 3.79 -8.00 11.94
CA THR A 12 4.64 -7.62 10.79
C THR A 12 5.84 -6.76 11.18
N CYS A 13 5.78 -6.08 12.33
CA CYS A 13 6.89 -5.27 12.86
C CYS A 13 7.87 -6.10 13.71
N LEU A 14 7.40 -7.11 14.46
CA LEU A 14 8.26 -7.98 15.29
C LEU A 14 9.15 -8.93 14.46
N GLY A 15 8.80 -9.23 13.21
CA GLY A 15 9.57 -10.11 12.32
C GLY A 15 10.89 -9.50 11.81
N ILE A 16 11.13 -8.21 12.03
CA ILE A 16 12.32 -7.49 11.56
C ILE A 16 13.35 -7.29 12.71
N GLY A 17 13.06 -7.78 13.92
CA GLY A 17 13.80 -7.44 15.14
C GLY A 17 14.89 -8.39 15.66
N LEU A 18 15.28 -9.45 14.94
CA LEU A 18 16.39 -10.31 15.36
C LEU A 18 17.69 -9.96 14.61
N ALA A 19 18.36 -8.93 15.10
CA ALA A 19 19.68 -8.50 14.68
C ALA A 19 20.77 -9.38 15.32
N ASN A 20 21.64 -9.98 14.50
CA ASN A 20 22.87 -10.63 14.94
C ASN A 20 24.06 -9.65 14.83
N ALA A 21 24.66 -9.37 15.99
CA ALA A 21 26.03 -8.95 16.33
C ALA A 21 26.97 -8.21 15.34
N ALA A 22 27.22 -6.94 15.68
CA ALA A 22 28.51 -6.24 15.82
C ALA A 22 29.49 -6.14 14.63
N ILE A 23 29.33 -5.07 13.85
CA ILE A 23 30.38 -4.20 13.29
C ILE A 23 29.87 -2.75 13.58
N ILE A 24 30.67 -1.67 13.47
CA ILE A 24 30.06 -0.31 13.44
C ILE A 24 29.33 -0.21 12.10
N ASP A 25 28.08 -0.67 12.14
CA ASP A 25 27.10 -0.60 11.07
C ASP A 25 26.43 0.77 11.13
N ASN A 26 26.03 1.29 9.97
CA ASN A 26 25.26 2.51 9.86
C ASN A 26 24.10 2.49 10.87
N PRO A 27 23.95 3.50 11.75
CA PRO A 27 22.90 3.56 12.77
C PRO A 27 21.48 3.80 12.18
N LEU A 28 21.36 3.71 10.85
CA LEU A 28 20.13 3.69 10.08
C LEU A 28 20.10 2.38 9.28
N PRO A 29 18.98 1.64 9.27
CA PRO A 29 18.89 0.34 8.59
C PRO A 29 18.90 0.42 7.05
N TRP A 30 19.18 1.60 6.46
CA TRP A 30 19.24 1.84 5.03
C TRP A 30 20.57 2.50 4.67
N GLU A 31 21.45 1.76 4.01
CA GLU A 31 22.74 2.30 3.56
C GLU A 31 22.64 2.91 2.15
N THR A 32 21.56 2.56 1.43
CA THR A 32 21.36 2.96 0.03
C THR A 32 20.06 3.74 -0.17
N LEU A 33 20.08 4.78 -1.00
CA LEU A 33 18.86 5.52 -1.40
C LEU A 33 17.80 4.60 -2.04
N LYS A 34 18.25 3.51 -2.66
CA LYS A 34 17.39 2.49 -3.24
C LYS A 34 16.62 1.72 -2.15
N GLU A 35 17.27 1.30 -1.08
CA GLU A 35 16.63 0.54 0.01
C GLU A 35 15.63 1.39 0.80
N LEU A 36 15.96 2.67 1.03
CA LEU A 36 15.01 3.62 1.61
C LEU A 36 13.79 3.81 0.70
N GLY A 37 14.02 3.95 -0.61
CA GLY A 37 12.94 4.09 -1.59
C GLY A 37 12.05 2.85 -1.67
N ASP A 38 12.64 1.65 -1.73
CA ASP A 38 11.94 0.38 -1.73
C ASP A 38 11.11 0.18 -0.44
N ALA A 39 11.68 0.46 0.73
CA ALA A 39 10.99 0.35 2.01
C ALA A 39 9.79 1.31 2.13
N LEU A 40 9.95 2.56 1.65
CA LEU A 40 8.85 3.53 1.63
C LEU A 40 7.75 3.12 0.64
N LEU A 41 8.14 2.64 -0.55
CA LEU A 41 7.19 2.25 -1.58
C LEU A 41 6.38 1.03 -1.13
N ASP A 42 7.04 0.01 -0.59
CA ASP A 42 6.39 -1.19 -0.10
C ASP A 42 5.51 -0.87 1.11
N GLY A 43 5.98 -0.05 2.05
CA GLY A 43 5.18 0.44 3.18
C GLY A 43 3.90 1.16 2.73
N LEU A 44 4.01 2.05 1.75
CA LEU A 44 2.86 2.74 1.18
C LEU A 44 1.91 1.79 0.45
N MET A 45 2.44 0.78 -0.25
CA MET A 45 1.66 -0.21 -0.98
C MET A 45 0.84 -1.10 -0.04
N TYR A 46 1.39 -1.47 1.13
CA TYR A 46 0.66 -2.18 2.17
C TYR A 46 -0.50 -1.36 2.75
N VAL A 47 -0.24 -0.09 3.11
CA VAL A 47 -1.27 0.79 3.68
C VAL A 47 -2.35 1.11 2.64
N ALA A 48 -1.94 1.45 1.42
CA ALA A 48 -2.85 1.76 0.34
C ALA A 48 -3.71 0.55 -0.03
N GLY A 49 -3.12 -0.63 -0.20
CA GLY A 49 -3.85 -1.88 -0.47
C GLY A 49 -4.91 -2.17 0.58
N GLY A 50 -4.60 -1.97 1.87
CA GLY A 50 -5.59 -2.08 2.95
C GLY A 50 -6.73 -1.07 2.85
N ILE A 51 -6.43 0.18 2.50
CA ILE A 51 -7.44 1.23 2.28
C ILE A 51 -8.38 0.88 1.11
N PHE A 52 -7.84 0.36 -0.01
CA PHE A 52 -8.65 0.04 -1.19
C PHE A 52 -9.71 -1.02 -0.88
N VAL A 53 -9.34 -2.07 -0.12
CA VAL A 53 -10.28 -3.11 0.28
C VAL A 53 -11.44 -2.52 1.10
N LEU A 54 -11.16 -1.61 2.03
CA LEU A 54 -12.20 -0.94 2.82
C LEU A 54 -13.12 -0.08 1.95
N LEU A 55 -12.56 0.68 1.00
CA LEU A 55 -13.34 1.53 0.10
C LEU A 55 -14.26 0.71 -0.82
N ILE A 56 -13.79 -0.44 -1.30
CA ILE A 56 -14.60 -1.37 -2.11
C ILE A 56 -15.77 -1.91 -1.29
N ILE A 57 -15.54 -2.29 -0.02
CA ILE A 57 -16.60 -2.77 0.86
C ILE A 57 -17.65 -1.67 1.09
N LEU A 58 -17.22 -0.44 1.37
CA LEU A 58 -18.14 0.70 1.56
C LEU A 58 -18.93 1.01 0.29
N ALA A 59 -18.29 0.96 -0.88
CA ALA A 59 -18.95 1.14 -2.17
C ALA A 59 -19.97 0.02 -2.45
N GLY A 60 -19.65 -1.22 -2.10
CA GLY A 60 -20.56 -2.37 -2.24
C GLY A 60 -21.81 -2.25 -1.36
N ILE A 61 -21.63 -1.86 -0.09
CA ILE A 61 -22.77 -1.60 0.81
C ILE A 61 -23.62 -0.45 0.28
N LYS A 62 -22.99 0.62 -0.22
CA LYS A 62 -23.70 1.75 -0.81
C LYS A 62 -24.48 1.37 -2.06
N LEU A 63 -23.94 0.49 -2.92
CA LEU A 63 -24.67 -0.06 -4.07
C LEU A 63 -25.93 -0.82 -3.64
N MET A 64 -25.83 -1.68 -2.62
CA MET A 64 -26.98 -2.47 -2.14
C MET A 64 -28.04 -1.62 -1.44
N SER A 65 -27.63 -0.60 -0.68
CA SER A 65 -28.55 0.28 0.06
C SER A 65 -29.18 1.39 -0.79
N SER A 66 -28.92 1.45 -2.09
CA SER A 66 -29.36 2.56 -2.94
C SER A 66 -30.87 2.57 -3.25
N PHE A 67 -31.65 1.54 -2.87
CA PHE A 67 -33.13 1.43 -2.94
C PHE A 67 -33.85 2.17 -4.11
N GLY A 68 -33.25 2.21 -5.30
CA GLY A 68 -33.83 2.86 -6.49
C GLY A 68 -33.50 4.34 -6.69
N ASN A 69 -32.67 4.99 -5.85
CA ASN A 69 -32.15 6.33 -6.13
C ASN A 69 -30.99 6.25 -7.15
N PRO A 70 -31.15 6.76 -8.38
CA PRO A 70 -30.13 6.68 -9.41
C PRO A 70 -28.85 7.45 -9.06
N GLU A 71 -28.94 8.45 -8.18
CA GLU A 71 -27.82 9.31 -7.81
C GLU A 71 -26.84 8.59 -6.87
N GLU A 72 -27.37 7.85 -5.90
CA GLU A 72 -26.60 7.01 -4.96
C GLU A 72 -25.90 5.86 -5.69
N LEU A 73 -26.61 5.24 -6.63
CA LEU A 73 -26.08 4.17 -7.47
C LEU A 73 -24.92 4.68 -8.35
N LYS A 74 -25.09 5.85 -8.97
CA LYS A 74 -24.03 6.46 -9.80
C LYS A 74 -22.80 6.80 -8.97
N LYS A 75 -22.98 7.35 -7.75
CA LYS A 75 -21.88 7.65 -6.83
C LYS A 75 -21.10 6.38 -6.47
N ALA A 76 -21.78 5.30 -6.11
CA ALA A 76 -21.11 4.06 -5.73
C ALA A 76 -20.36 3.41 -6.91
N LYS A 77 -20.91 3.44 -8.13
CA LYS A 77 -20.20 2.99 -9.34
C LYS A 77 -18.95 3.83 -9.62
N ASN A 78 -19.05 5.15 -9.47
CA ASN A 78 -17.89 6.04 -9.62
C ASN A 78 -16.82 5.74 -8.57
N THR A 79 -17.20 5.47 -7.32
CA THR A 79 -16.26 5.08 -6.27
C THR A 79 -15.49 3.81 -6.66
N ILE A 80 -16.16 2.79 -7.20
CA ILE A 80 -15.48 1.57 -7.67
C ILE A 80 -14.54 1.88 -8.84
N TRP A 81 -14.95 2.73 -9.79
CA TRP A 81 -14.08 3.17 -10.89
C TRP A 81 -12.82 3.88 -10.39
N TYR A 82 -12.96 4.82 -9.45
CA TYR A 82 -11.81 5.49 -8.84
C TYR A 82 -10.94 4.53 -8.03
N CYS A 83 -11.54 3.55 -7.34
CA CYS A 83 -10.79 2.51 -6.64
C CYS A 83 -9.97 1.66 -7.61
N SER A 84 -10.56 1.26 -8.73
CA SER A 84 -9.85 0.47 -9.76
C SER A 84 -8.72 1.29 -10.40
N LEU A 85 -8.99 2.56 -10.73
CA LEU A 85 -8.00 3.44 -11.34
C LEU A 85 -6.81 3.67 -10.41
N GLY A 86 -7.07 3.90 -9.12
CA GLY A 86 -6.02 4.11 -8.12
C GLY A 86 -5.11 2.88 -7.95
N LEU A 87 -5.67 1.68 -7.99
CA LEU A 87 -4.88 0.44 -7.90
C LEU A 87 -3.94 0.29 -9.11
N ILE A 88 -4.43 0.61 -10.31
CA ILE A 88 -3.63 0.60 -11.55
C ILE A 88 -2.47 1.60 -11.46
N VAL A 89 -2.74 2.80 -10.96
CA VAL A 89 -1.73 3.86 -10.80
C VAL A 89 -0.64 3.44 -9.81
N LEU A 90 -0.99 2.76 -8.70
CA LEU A 90 0.00 2.27 -7.73
C LEU A 90 0.95 1.25 -8.35
N ILE A 91 0.42 0.30 -9.12
CA ILE A 91 1.22 -0.71 -9.81
C ILE A 91 2.15 -0.04 -10.84
N ALA A 92 1.62 0.92 -11.60
CA ALA A 92 2.38 1.70 -12.57
C ALA A 92 3.52 2.51 -11.90
N SER A 93 3.25 3.10 -10.74
CA SER A 93 4.25 3.84 -9.97
C SER A 93 5.45 2.97 -9.59
N LYS A 94 5.22 1.72 -9.15
CA LYS A 94 6.31 0.79 -8.81
C LYS A 94 7.11 0.35 -10.03
N ALA A 95 6.45 0.13 -11.16
CA ALA A 95 7.12 -0.20 -12.41
C ALA A 95 8.07 0.92 -12.87
N ILE A 96 7.61 2.18 -12.81
CA ILE A 96 8.42 3.35 -13.18
C ILE A 96 9.59 3.54 -12.20
N TYR A 97 9.35 3.39 -10.89
CA TYR A 97 10.41 3.48 -9.88
C TYR A 97 11.54 2.50 -10.15
N ASN A 98 11.21 1.21 -10.34
CA ASN A 98 12.20 0.17 -10.62
C ASN A 98 12.96 0.47 -11.93
N PHE A 99 12.25 0.89 -12.98
CA PHE A 99 12.85 1.22 -14.26
C PHE A 99 13.91 2.34 -14.15
N VAL A 100 13.63 3.39 -13.37
CA VAL A 100 14.59 4.49 -13.16
C VAL A 100 15.85 3.99 -12.46
N PHE A 101 15.72 3.17 -11.41
CA PHE A 101 16.88 2.63 -10.68
C PHE A 101 17.67 1.60 -11.50
N ASP A 102 17.02 0.81 -12.34
CA ASP A 102 17.68 -0.13 -13.24
C ASP A 102 18.54 0.61 -14.28
N VAL A 103 18.00 1.69 -14.87
CA VAL A 103 18.76 2.53 -15.83
C VAL A 103 19.97 3.19 -15.18
N ILE A 104 19.86 3.64 -13.92
CA ILE A 104 20.94 4.32 -13.20
C ILE A 104 22.06 3.34 -12.78
N ASN A 105 21.72 2.11 -12.37
CA ASN A 105 22.69 1.12 -11.90
C ASN A 105 23.27 0.24 -13.02
N SER A 106 22.78 0.34 -14.26
CA SER A 106 23.26 -0.44 -15.42
C SER A 106 24.61 0.07 -16.00
N LYS A 107 25.43 0.77 -15.23
CA LYS A 107 26.72 1.32 -15.64
C LYS A 107 27.83 0.84 -14.71
#